data_AF-A0A821T926-F1
#
_entry.id   AF-A0A821T926-F1
#
_cell.length_a   1.000
_cell.length_b   1.000
_cell.length_c   1.000
_cell.angle_alpha   90.00
_cell.angle_beta   90.00
_cell.angle_gamma   90.00
#
_symmetry.space_group_name_H-M   'P 1'
#
loop_
_entity.id
_entity.type
_entity.pdbx_description
1 polymer ?
#
loop_
_entity_poly.entity_id
_entity_poly.type
_entity_poly.pdbx_seq_one_letter_code
_entity_poly.pdbx_strand_id
1 'polypeptide(L)' 'ETQIKTELYKNGPVEAAFTVYADFLLYSSGVYQHTSGSSLGGHAIKILGWGVENSVPYWLVAN' A
#
# COMPACT_ATOMS: atom_id res chain seq x y z
N GLU A 1 2.65 -11.59 4.22
CA GLU A 1 2.17 -11.46 2.83
C GLU A 1 1.16 -12.55 2.44
N THR A 2 1.51 -13.85 2.47
CA THR A 2 0.64 -14.95 2.03
C THR A 2 -0.74 -14.97 2.70
N GLN A 3 -0.82 -14.68 4.00
CA GLN A 3 -2.09 -14.62 4.73
C GLN A 3 -2.99 -13.48 4.24
N ILE A 4 -2.44 -12.29 3.99
CA ILE A 4 -3.17 -11.14 3.46
C ILE A 4 -3.70 -11.45 2.05
N LYS A 5 -2.86 -12.06 1.19
CA LYS A 5 -3.28 -12.50 -0.15
C LYS A 5 -4.39 -13.53 -0.09
N THR A 6 -4.30 -14.46 0.87
CA THR A 6 -5.32 -15.50 1.08
C THR A 6 -6.64 -14.90 1.54
N GLU A 7 -6.60 -13.95 2.48
CA GLU A 7 -7.77 -13.24 2.99
C GLU A 7 -8.46 -12.44 1.88
N LEU A 8 -7.68 -11.64 1.14
CA LEU A 8 -8.18 -10.89 0.00
C LEU A 8 -8.84 -11.80 -1.06
N TYR A 9 -8.21 -12.93 -1.37
CA TYR A 9 -8.73 -13.87 -2.36
C TYR A 9 -10.03 -14.55 -1.91
N LYS A 10 -10.14 -14.92 -0.63
CA LYS A 10 -11.28 -15.69 -0.11
C LYS A 10 -12.44 -14.82 0.33
N ASN A 11 -12.14 -13.67 0.95
CA ASN A 11 -13.09 -12.89 1.74
C ASN A 11 -13.21 -11.43 1.28
N GLY A 12 -12.34 -10.97 0.38
CA GLY A 12 -12.38 -9.62 -0.19
C GLY A 12 -11.50 -8.60 0.55
N PRO A 13 -11.69 -7.29 0.28
CA PRO A 13 -10.82 -6.22 0.77
C PRO A 13 -10.56 -6.23 2.28
N VAL A 14 -9.32 -5.92 2.66
CA VAL A 14 -8.89 -5.85 4.07
C VAL A 14 -8.44 -4.45 4.45
N GLU A 15 -8.56 -4.11 5.73
CA GLU A 15 -8.01 -2.88 6.30
C GLU A 15 -6.56 -3.09 6.75
N ALA A 16 -5.70 -2.12 6.51
CA ALA A 16 -4.35 -2.08 7.05
C ALA A 16 -3.97 -0.63 7.40
N ALA A 17 -2.93 -0.45 8.21
CA ALA A 17 -2.38 0.87 8.51
C ALA A 17 -0.91 0.93 8.09
N PHE A 18 -0.48 2.11 7.64
CA PHE A 18 0.92 2.38 7.34
C PHE A 18 1.32 3.78 7.80
N THR A 19 2.62 4.01 7.95
CA THR A 19 3.16 5.33 8.26
C THR A 19 3.21 6.17 6.99
N VAL A 20 2.55 7.32 7.01
CA VAL A 20 2.64 8.32 5.94
C VAL A 20 3.88 9.16 6.18
N TYR A 21 4.68 9.31 5.12
CA TYR A 21 5.83 10.21 5.08
C TYR A 21 5.52 11.38 4.14
N ALA A 22 6.25 12.50 4.28
CA ALA A 22 5.98 13.71 3.51
C ALA A 22 6.05 13.51 2.00
N ASP A 23 6.91 12.61 1.51
CA ASP A 23 7.02 12.27 0.09
C ASP A 23 5.79 11.52 -0.46
N PHE A 24 5.03 10.80 0.38
CA PHE A 24 3.77 10.16 -0.04
C PHE A 24 2.73 11.17 -0.55
N LEU A 25 2.71 12.40 -0.03
CA LEU A 25 1.76 13.42 -0.47
C LEU A 25 1.99 13.89 -1.91
N LEU A 26 3.18 13.63 -2.45
CA LEU A 26 3.57 13.97 -3.82
C LEU A 26 3.45 12.77 -4.77
N TYR A 27 3.10 11.59 -4.24
CA TYR A 27 2.93 10.39 -5.04
C TYR A 27 1.80 10.57 -6.05
N SER A 28 2.06 10.21 -7.31
CA SER A 28 1.10 10.34 -8.41
C SER A 28 0.98 9.08 -9.26
N SER A 29 2.06 8.29 -9.39
CA SER A 29 2.09 7.08 -10.22
C SER A 29 3.21 6.13 -9.82
N GLY A 30 3.10 4.87 -10.23
CA GLY A 30 4.12 3.83 -10.03
C GLY A 30 3.86 2.96 -8.81
N VAL A 31 4.91 2.43 -8.21
CA VAL A 31 4.85 1.74 -6.92
C VAL A 31 5.53 2.61 -5.86
N TYR A 32 4.73 3.20 -4.98
CA TYR A 32 5.26 4.05 -3.91
C TYR A 32 6.26 3.30 -3.03
N GLN A 33 7.41 3.94 -2.81
CA GLN A 33 8.39 3.56 -1.80
C GLN A 33 8.88 4.85 -1.13
N HIS A 34 8.90 4.86 0.20
CA HIS A 34 9.45 6.00 0.92
C HIS A 34 10.94 6.16 0.61
N THR A 35 11.37 7.39 0.30
CA THR A 35 12.76 7.73 -0.02
C THR A 35 13.26 8.93 0.77
N SER A 36 12.38 9.85 1.17
CA SER A 36 12.78 11.06 1.89
C SER A 36 11.62 11.73 2.64
N GLY A 37 11.93 12.65 3.56
CA GLY A 37 10.92 13.40 4.31
C GLY A 37 10.56 12.79 5.66
N SER A 38 9.96 13.61 6.53
CA SER A 38 9.62 13.20 7.89
C SER A 38 8.35 12.35 7.93
N SER A 39 8.25 11.52 8.97
CA SER A 39 6.99 10.85 9.32
C SER A 39 5.93 11.89 9.67
N LEU A 40 4.73 11.72 9.11
CA LEU A 40 3.58 12.59 9.34
C LEU A 40 2.51 11.92 10.23
N GLY A 41 2.60 10.61 10.43
CA GLY A 41 1.69 9.85 11.28
C GLY A 41 1.28 8.51 10.66
N GLY A 42 0.34 7.82 11.33
CA GLY A 42 -0.28 6.60 10.81
C GLY A 42 -1.54 6.91 10.00
N HIS A 43 -1.79 6.13 8.96
CA HIS A 43 -2.99 6.22 8.13
C HIS A 43 -3.57 4.84 7.85
N ALA A 44 -4.88 4.68 8.00
CA ALA A 44 -5.60 3.45 7.71
C ALA A 44 -6.07 3.46 6.26
N ILE A 45 -5.90 2.34 5.56
CA ILE A 45 -6.21 2.18 4.15
C ILE A 45 -6.93 0.86 3.89
N LYS A 46 -7.52 0.74 2.71
CA LYS A 46 -8.16 -0.49 2.25
C LYS A 46 -7.33 -1.14 1.15
N ILE A 47 -6.82 -2.34 1.40
CA ILE A 47 -6.11 -3.14 0.39
C ILE A 47 -7.15 -3.85 -0.46
N LEU A 48 -7.03 -3.73 -1.78
CA LEU A 48 -7.93 -4.32 -2.77
C LEU A 48 -7.31 -5.50 -3.51
N GLY A 49 -5.97 -5.58 -3.57
CA GLY A 49 -5.28 -6.62 -4.31
C GLY A 49 -3.76 -6.43 -4.29
N TRP A 50 -3.06 -7.24 -5.08
CA TRP A 50 -1.62 -7.16 -5.26
C TRP A 50 -1.26 -7.46 -6.71
N GLY A 51 -0.07 -7.05 -7.13
CA GLY A 51 0.41 -7.27 -8.49
C GLY A 51 1.91 -7.11 -8.61
N VAL A 52 2.39 -7.06 -9.86
CA VAL A 52 3.77 -6.75 -10.21
C VAL A 52 3.75 -5.71 -11.32
N GLU A 53 4.46 -4.60 -11.12
CA GLU A 53 4.68 -3.57 -12.14
C GLU A 53 6.19 -3.41 -12.33
N ASN A 54 6.69 -3.53 -13.56
CA ASN A 54 8.13 -3.43 -13.86
C ASN A 54 9.02 -4.28 -12.95
N SER A 55 8.61 -5.53 -12.69
CA SER A 55 9.27 -6.46 -11.76
C SER A 55 9.23 -6.07 -10.27
N VAL A 56 8.49 -5.03 -9.91
CA VAL A 56 8.29 -4.59 -8.52
C VAL A 56 6.93 -5.09 -8.01
N PRO A 57 6.90 -5.94 -6.97
CA PRO A 57 5.65 -6.36 -6.35
C PRO A 57 5.00 -5.20 -5.60
N TYR A 58 3.67 -5.09 -5.68
CA TYR A 58 2.92 -4.00 -5.05
C TYR A 58 1.59 -4.45 -4.45
N TRP A 59 1.04 -3.63 -3.55
CA TRP A 59 -0.35 -3.69 -3.08
C TRP A 59 -1.19 -2.63 -3.77
N LEU A 60 -2.34 -3.02 -4.32
CA LEU A 60 -3.33 -2.08 -4.81
C LEU A 60 -4.19 -1.61 -3.64
N VAL A 61 -4.19 -0.30 -3.40
CA VAL A 61 -4.80 0.31 -2.22
C VAL A 61 -5.79 1.38 -2.63
N ALA A 62 -6.95 1.40 -1.98
CA ALA A 62 -7.84 2.56 -1.94
C ALA A 62 -7.48 3.41 -0.70
N ASN A 63 -7.12 4.65 -0.96
CA ASN A 63 -6.87 5.69 0.05
C ASN A 63 -8.17 6.36 0.49
#